data_AF-A0A1G2DPL2-F1
#
_entry.id   AF-A0A1G2DPL2-F1
#
_cell.length_a   1.000
_cell.length_b   1.000
_cell.length_c   1.000
_cell.angle_alpha   90.00
_cell.angle_beta   90.00
_cell.angle_gamma   90.00
#
_symmetry.space_group_name_H-M   'P 1'
#
loop_
_entity.id
_entity.type
_entity.pdbx_description
1 polymer ?
#
loop_
_entity_poly.entity_id
_entity_poly.type
_entity_poly.pdbx_seq_one_letter_code
_entity_poly.pdbx_strand_id
1 'polypeptide(L)'
;MYDFLHTTYNIQHTTYKKRGFTLIELLIVVAIIGILSVAAFATFGNTRGRARDAVRVSDISQIQTILTIENLTPLGSRLLTGCTGAGGERLTTLCTGSFLEIASFEDPLYSSSGVCTSSSAGGCDYTIYKSGGGVGAKTDDYQICFWIEDPTSLKLTGTAPAVAKVLVTPSTPKLGTFSLGC
;
A
#
# COMPACT_ATOMS: atom_id res chain seq x y z
N MET A 1 -73.82 0.65 -44.34
CA MET A 1 -73.26 1.32 -43.16
C MET A 1 -72.07 0.48 -42.67
N TYR A 2 -70.98 0.56 -43.46
CA TYR A 2 -69.54 0.38 -43.12
C TYR A 2 -69.16 -0.97 -42.49
N ASP A 3 -68.70 -2.01 -43.18
CA ASP A 3 -67.65 -2.10 -44.22
C ASP A 3 -66.37 -1.29 -43.93
N PHE A 4 -65.92 -1.28 -42.67
CA PHE A 4 -64.80 -0.41 -42.25
C PHE A 4 -63.56 -1.08 -41.68
N LEU A 5 -63.51 -2.38 -41.36
CA LEU A 5 -62.33 -2.90 -40.61
C LEU A 5 -61.80 -4.27 -41.07
N HIS A 6 -61.66 -4.48 -42.38
CA HIS A 6 -60.61 -5.38 -42.89
C HIS A 6 -59.46 -4.54 -43.43
N THR A 7 -58.79 -3.80 -42.55
CA THR A 7 -57.44 -3.31 -42.85
C THR A 7 -56.53 -4.53 -42.81
N THR A 8 -56.28 -5.12 -43.98
CA THR A 8 -55.21 -6.11 -44.15
C THR A 8 -53.88 -5.41 -43.86
N TYR A 9 -53.38 -5.55 -42.63
CA TYR A 9 -52.06 -5.07 -42.24
C TYR A 9 -51.02 -5.97 -42.91
N ASN A 10 -50.39 -5.47 -43.97
CA ASN A 10 -49.34 -6.17 -44.68
C ASN A 10 -48.04 -6.06 -43.87
N ILE A 11 -47.81 -6.98 -42.94
CA ILE A 11 -46.56 -7.07 -42.17
C ILE A 11 -45.46 -7.43 -43.15
N GLN A 12 -44.74 -6.41 -43.63
CA GLN A 12 -43.48 -6.64 -44.34
C GLN A 12 -42.48 -7.19 -43.33
N HIS A 13 -42.38 -8.52 -43.29
CA HIS A 13 -41.30 -9.23 -42.62
C HIS A 13 -39.99 -8.84 -43.30
N THR A 14 -39.35 -7.79 -42.79
CA THR A 14 -37.94 -7.52 -43.08
C THR A 14 -37.16 -8.66 -42.45
N THR A 15 -36.87 -9.70 -43.23
CA THR A 15 -36.03 -10.81 -42.82
C THR A 15 -34.62 -10.26 -42.61
N TYR A 16 -34.32 -9.87 -41.37
CA TYR A 16 -32.99 -9.47 -40.97
C TYR A 16 -32.06 -10.65 -41.23
N LYS A 17 -31.24 -10.56 -42.29
CA LYS A 17 -30.23 -11.58 -42.58
C LYS A 17 -29.32 -11.69 -41.36
N LYS A 18 -29.48 -12.77 -40.59
CA LYS A 18 -28.58 -13.10 -39.48
C LYS A 18 -27.20 -13.34 -40.10
N ARG A 19 -26.33 -12.33 -40.04
CA ARG A 19 -24.91 -12.47 -40.37
C ARG A 19 -24.29 -13.28 -39.23
N GLY A 20 -24.04 -14.55 -39.47
CA GLY A 20 -23.29 -15.39 -38.55
C GLY A 20 -21.81 -15.02 -38.58
N PHE A 21 -21.15 -15.07 -37.42
CA PHE A 21 -19.70 -14.99 -37.33
C PHE A 21 -19.08 -16.20 -38.03
N THR A 22 -18.01 -15.97 -38.78
CA THR A 22 -17.24 -17.07 -39.37
C THR A 22 -16.39 -17.76 -38.30
N LEU A 23 -16.14 -19.06 -38.46
CA LEU A 23 -15.26 -19.80 -37.54
C LEU A 23 -13.84 -19.21 -37.50
N ILE A 24 -13.38 -18.68 -38.63
CA ILE A 24 -12.05 -18.06 -38.74
C ILE A 24 -11.99 -16.72 -37.99
N GLU A 25 -13.05 -15.91 -38.01
CA GLU A 25 -13.11 -14.68 -37.22
C GLU A 25 -13.01 -14.98 -35.73
N LEU A 26 -13.74 -15.98 -35.23
CA LEU A 26 -13.67 -16.35 -33.82
C LEU A 26 -12.30 -16.95 -33.45
N LEU A 27 -11.69 -17.73 -34.36
CA LEU A 27 -10.36 -18.31 -34.16
C LEU A 27 -9.26 -17.25 -34.06
N ILE A 28 -9.30 -16.23 -34.92
CA ILE A 28 -8.31 -15.14 -34.88
C ILE A 28 -8.45 -14.33 -33.58
N VAL A 29 -9.68 -14.09 -33.10
CA VAL A 29 -9.91 -13.33 -31.87
C VAL A 29 -9.32 -14.02 -30.65
N VAL A 30 -9.57 -15.33 -30.48
CA VAL A 30 -9.00 -16.07 -29.34
C VAL A 30 -7.47 -16.19 -29.45
N ALA A 31 -6.93 -16.26 -30.67
CA ALA A 31 -5.48 -16.25 -30.89
C ALA A 31 -4.84 -14.92 -30.46
N ILE A 32 -5.44 -13.78 -30.81
CA ILE A 32 -4.94 -12.45 -30.42
C ILE A 32 -5.07 -12.26 -28.90
N ILE A 33 -6.21 -12.63 -28.30
CA ILE A 33 -6.40 -12.56 -26.84
C ILE A 33 -5.36 -13.41 -26.12
N GLY A 34 -5.05 -14.61 -26.63
CA GLY A 34 -4.00 -15.48 -26.10
C GLY A 34 -2.64 -14.80 -26.04
N ILE A 35 -2.19 -14.20 -27.15
CA ILE A 35 -0.89 -13.53 -27.24
C ILE A 35 -0.82 -12.32 -26.28
N LEU A 36 -1.85 -11.47 -26.29
CA LEU A 36 -1.89 -10.28 -25.44
C LEU A 36 -1.95 -10.65 -23.94
N SER A 37 -2.64 -11.73 -23.59
CA SER A 37 -2.77 -12.16 -22.19
C SER A 37 -1.41 -12.51 -21.58
N VAL A 38 -0.56 -13.27 -22.28
CA VAL A 38 0.76 -13.68 -21.78
C VAL A 38 1.66 -12.47 -21.53
N ALA A 39 1.68 -11.51 -22.46
CA ALA A 39 2.47 -10.29 -22.32
C ALA A 39 1.99 -9.43 -21.14
N ALA A 40 0.66 -9.33 -20.94
CA ALA A 40 0.10 -8.58 -19.82
C ALA A 40 0.45 -9.22 -18.47
N PHE A 41 0.30 -10.55 -18.33
CA PHE A 41 0.60 -11.26 -17.08
C PHE A 41 2.06 -11.13 -16.63
N ALA A 42 3.02 -11.07 -17.56
CA ALA A 42 4.43 -10.90 -17.22
C ALA A 42 4.76 -9.59 -16.46
N THR A 43 3.89 -8.57 -16.55
CA THR A 43 4.14 -7.24 -15.96
C THR A 43 3.43 -7.01 -14.61
N PHE A 44 2.48 -7.86 -14.22
CA PHE A 44 1.63 -7.63 -13.04
C PHE A 44 2.22 -8.15 -11.71
N GLY A 45 3.26 -8.97 -11.73
CA GLY A 45 3.83 -9.57 -10.52
C GLY A 45 4.32 -8.56 -9.49
N ASN A 46 5.18 -7.62 -9.91
CA ASN A 46 5.82 -6.66 -8.99
C ASN A 46 5.05 -5.34 -8.81
N THR A 47 4.06 -5.04 -9.66
CA THR A 47 3.33 -3.76 -9.58
C THR A 47 2.44 -3.66 -8.34
N ARG A 48 1.85 -4.78 -7.89
CA ARG A 48 1.03 -4.81 -6.66
C ARG A 48 1.86 -4.56 -5.40
N GLY A 49 3.05 -5.16 -5.31
CA GLY A 49 3.98 -4.93 -4.21
C GLY A 49 4.42 -3.47 -4.14
N ARG A 50 4.82 -2.90 -5.29
CA ARG A 50 5.18 -1.47 -5.40
C ARG A 50 4.03 -0.53 -5.03
N ALA A 51 2.79 -0.87 -5.38
CA ALA A 51 1.62 -0.07 -5.01
C ALA A 51 1.40 -0.05 -3.49
N ARG A 52 1.60 -1.19 -2.81
CA ARG A 52 1.55 -1.25 -1.33
C ARG A 52 2.73 -0.54 -0.70
N ASP A 53 3.93 -0.69 -1.24
CA ASP A 53 5.11 0.06 -0.79
C ASP A 53 4.86 1.57 -0.86
N ALA A 54 4.17 2.06 -1.90
CA ALA A 54 3.77 3.47 -2.00
C ALA A 54 2.77 3.90 -0.90
N VAL A 55 1.81 3.05 -0.53
CA VAL A 55 0.90 3.30 0.60
C VAL A 55 1.70 3.38 1.90
N ARG A 56 2.60 2.42 2.14
CA ARG A 56 3.47 2.42 3.33
C ARG A 56 4.29 3.70 3.47
N VAL A 57 4.86 4.18 2.36
CA VAL A 57 5.63 5.44 2.35
C VAL A 57 4.73 6.65 2.65
N SER A 58 3.50 6.65 2.14
CA SER A 58 2.51 7.70 2.43
C SER A 58 2.14 7.73 3.91
N ASP A 59 1.93 6.57 4.53
CA ASP A 59 1.60 6.46 5.95
C ASP A 59 2.76 6.93 6.83
N ILE A 60 3.99 6.54 6.50
CA ILE A 60 5.20 7.00 7.20
C ILE A 60 5.36 8.52 7.10
N SER A 61 5.07 9.12 5.94
CA SER A 61 5.10 10.57 5.77
C SER A 61 4.09 11.28 6.68
N GLN A 62 2.91 10.70 6.85
CA GLN A 62 1.86 11.23 7.73
C GLN A 62 2.26 11.09 9.20
N ILE A 63 2.75 9.91 9.61
CA ILE A 63 3.29 9.68 10.96
C ILE A 63 4.38 10.71 11.27
N GLN A 64 5.35 10.90 10.38
CA GLN A 64 6.41 11.90 10.57
C GLN A 64 5.85 13.31 10.72
N THR A 65 4.85 13.69 9.92
CA THR A 65 4.22 15.01 10.02
C THR A 65 3.58 15.21 11.39
N ILE A 66 2.87 14.21 11.89
CA ILE A 66 2.22 14.25 13.21
C ILE A 66 3.26 14.39 14.33
N LEU A 67 4.32 13.57 14.30
CA LEU A 67 5.41 13.63 15.28
C LEU A 67 6.18 14.96 15.24
N THR A 68 6.37 15.51 14.05
CA THR A 68 7.00 16.82 13.87
C THR A 68 6.14 17.93 14.46
N ILE A 69 4.83 17.92 14.18
CA ILE A 69 3.88 18.91 14.74
C ILE A 69 3.87 18.82 16.25
N GLU A 70 3.86 17.61 16.82
CA GLU A 70 3.90 17.44 18.27
C GLU A 70 5.16 18.06 18.88
N ASN A 71 6.32 17.85 18.26
CA ASN A 71 7.60 18.38 18.75
C ASN A 71 7.61 19.91 18.81
N LEU A 72 6.80 20.58 17.99
CA LEU A 72 6.67 22.04 17.96
C LEU A 72 5.69 22.57 19.02
N THR A 73 4.88 21.71 19.64
CA THR A 73 3.95 22.13 20.70
C THR A 73 4.65 22.23 22.06
N PRO A 74 4.22 23.11 22.97
CA PRO A 74 4.75 23.18 24.33
C PRO A 74 4.56 21.91 25.16
N LEU A 75 3.73 20.97 24.67
CA LEU A 75 3.43 19.72 25.35
C LEU A 75 4.46 18.62 25.10
N GLY A 76 5.17 18.64 23.95
CA GLY A 76 6.35 17.83 23.61
C GLY A 76 6.34 16.32 23.92
N SER A 77 6.64 15.47 22.93
CA SER A 77 6.89 14.02 23.13
C SER A 77 5.78 13.22 23.86
N ARG A 78 4.54 13.72 23.89
CA ARG A 78 3.42 13.00 24.51
C ARG A 78 3.09 11.74 23.72
N LEU A 79 3.15 11.71 22.39
CA LEU A 79 2.84 10.54 21.55
C LEU A 79 3.80 9.37 21.79
N LEU A 80 5.09 9.68 22.01
CA LEU A 80 6.13 8.68 22.24
C LEU A 80 6.39 8.43 23.73
N THR A 81 5.52 8.93 24.62
CA THR A 81 5.65 8.66 26.05
C THR A 81 5.45 7.17 26.33
N GLY A 82 6.36 6.58 27.09
CA GLY A 82 6.27 5.18 27.53
C GLY A 82 6.69 4.13 26.51
N CYS A 83 7.19 4.54 25.33
CA CYS A 83 7.81 3.63 24.36
C CYS A 83 9.05 2.95 24.99
N THR A 84 8.86 1.77 25.59
CA THR A 84 9.85 1.04 26.41
C THR A 84 9.98 -0.44 26.06
N GLY A 85 9.27 -0.92 25.04
CA GLY A 85 9.27 -2.27 24.51
C GLY A 85 10.60 -2.69 23.86
N ALA A 86 11.29 -3.63 24.53
CA ALA A 86 12.48 -4.27 23.98
C ALA A 86 12.18 -4.94 22.64
N GLY A 87 12.87 -4.49 21.58
CA GLY A 87 12.70 -5.04 20.23
C GLY A 87 11.85 -4.20 19.29
N GLY A 88 11.44 -2.99 19.69
CA GLY A 88 10.72 -2.04 18.83
C GLY A 88 9.31 -1.76 19.31
N GLU A 89 8.86 -0.54 19.07
CA GLU A 89 7.65 -0.01 19.68
C GLU A 89 6.55 0.04 18.62
N ARG A 90 5.54 -0.82 18.73
CA ARG A 90 4.29 -0.60 18.00
C ARG A 90 3.66 0.65 18.58
N LEU A 91 3.51 1.67 17.74
CA LEU A 91 3.03 2.98 18.14
C LEU A 91 1.63 2.93 18.78
N THR A 92 0.82 1.92 18.42
CA THR A 92 -0.53 1.64 18.96
C THR A 92 -0.55 0.97 20.33
N THR A 93 0.49 0.20 20.69
CA THR A 93 0.41 -0.79 21.79
C THR A 93 1.45 -0.57 22.87
N LEU A 94 2.65 -0.11 22.50
CA LEU A 94 3.79 -0.02 23.41
C LEU A 94 4.08 1.40 23.87
N CYS A 95 3.70 2.39 23.07
CA CYS A 95 3.72 3.79 23.48
C CYS A 95 2.40 4.12 24.20
N THR A 96 2.49 4.69 25.40
CA THR A 96 1.33 5.10 26.23
C THR A 96 0.82 6.51 25.91
N GLY A 97 1.48 7.17 24.97
CA GLY A 97 1.10 8.49 24.47
C GLY A 97 -0.28 8.50 23.85
N SER A 98 -1.16 9.36 24.35
CA SER A 98 -2.58 9.35 23.99
C SER A 98 -2.84 10.23 22.76
N PHE A 99 -2.96 9.63 21.58
CA PHE A 99 -3.62 10.23 20.42
C PHE A 99 -4.15 9.15 19.48
N LEU A 100 -5.47 9.19 19.21
CA LEU A 100 -6.20 8.15 18.49
C LEU A 100 -5.84 8.06 16.99
N GLU A 101 -5.41 9.16 16.36
CA GLU A 101 -5.16 9.21 14.91
C GLU A 101 -3.90 8.45 14.46
N ILE A 102 -2.91 8.31 15.34
CA ILE A 102 -1.70 7.56 15.00
C ILE A 102 -1.94 6.05 15.08
N ALA A 103 -2.92 5.64 15.89
CA ALA A 103 -3.25 4.24 16.09
C ALA A 103 -3.94 3.58 14.89
N SER A 104 -4.35 4.37 13.88
CA SER A 104 -4.94 3.85 12.64
C SER A 104 -3.93 3.54 11.54
N PHE A 105 -2.65 3.88 11.71
CA PHE A 105 -1.61 3.50 10.74
C PHE A 105 -1.20 2.05 10.98
N GLU A 106 -1.61 1.17 10.07
CA GLU A 106 -1.26 -0.24 10.06
C GLU A 106 -0.83 -0.67 8.65
N ASP A 107 0.03 -1.67 8.55
CA ASP A 107 0.43 -2.21 7.25
C ASP A 107 -0.78 -2.74 6.46
N PRO A 108 -0.90 -2.43 5.15
CA PRO A 108 -2.07 -2.80 4.35
C PRO A 108 -2.26 -4.31 4.11
N LEU A 109 -1.24 -5.14 4.37
CA LEU A 109 -1.33 -6.60 4.30
C LEU A 109 -1.13 -7.27 5.66
N TYR A 110 -0.29 -6.68 6.49
CA TYR A 110 0.22 -7.30 7.70
C TYR A 110 -0.22 -6.56 8.95
N SER A 111 -1.39 -5.90 8.90
CA SER A 111 -2.00 -5.30 10.08
C SER A 111 -2.02 -6.30 11.22
N SER A 112 -1.52 -5.90 12.39
CA SER A 112 -1.38 -6.77 13.57
C SER A 112 -0.41 -7.96 13.47
N SER A 113 0.42 -8.10 12.42
CA SER A 113 1.43 -9.18 12.30
C SER A 113 2.67 -9.02 13.19
N GLY A 114 2.57 -8.21 14.25
CA GLY A 114 3.67 -7.90 15.16
C GLY A 114 4.56 -6.76 14.67
N VAL A 115 5.56 -6.43 15.49
CA VAL A 115 6.49 -5.31 15.29
C VAL A 115 7.50 -5.67 14.18
N CYS A 116 7.72 -4.79 13.20
CA CYS A 116 8.90 -4.87 12.34
C CYS A 116 10.19 -4.70 13.14
N THR A 117 11.08 -5.68 13.05
CA THR A 117 12.39 -5.76 13.71
C THR A 117 13.49 -6.11 12.71
N SER A 118 14.75 -5.92 13.09
CA SER A 118 15.90 -6.30 12.24
C SER A 118 15.94 -7.79 11.89
N SER A 119 15.26 -8.62 12.70
CA SER A 119 15.15 -10.08 12.54
C SER A 119 13.84 -10.54 11.92
N SER A 120 12.93 -9.63 11.54
CA SER A 120 11.64 -10.04 10.97
C SER A 120 11.85 -10.76 9.64
N ALA A 121 11.54 -12.05 9.63
CA ALA A 121 11.66 -12.94 8.48
C ALA A 121 10.38 -12.98 7.61
N GLY A 122 9.33 -12.27 8.02
CA GLY A 122 8.04 -12.17 7.34
C GLY A 122 7.41 -10.80 7.54
N GLY A 123 6.30 -10.58 6.83
CA GLY A 123 5.54 -9.34 6.86
C GLY A 123 5.22 -8.89 8.28
N CYS A 124 5.36 -7.59 8.52
CA CYS A 124 5.27 -6.98 9.84
C CYS A 124 4.63 -5.60 9.75
N ASP A 125 4.15 -5.11 10.89
CA ASP A 125 3.49 -3.82 11.02
C ASP A 125 4.48 -2.70 11.37
N TYR A 126 4.06 -1.44 11.22
CA TYR A 126 4.90 -0.29 11.49
C TYR A 126 5.42 -0.25 12.93
N THR A 127 6.71 0.04 13.06
CA THR A 127 7.41 0.11 14.34
C THR A 127 8.19 1.40 14.43
N ILE A 128 8.24 1.99 15.62
CA ILE A 128 9.16 3.08 15.93
C ILE A 128 10.29 2.62 16.85
N TYR A 129 11.49 3.10 16.58
CA TYR A 129 12.69 2.91 17.41
C TYR A 129 13.36 4.25 17.65
N LYS A 130 14.27 4.31 18.61
CA LYS A 130 15.25 5.41 18.68
C LYS A 130 16.10 5.42 17.40
N SER A 131 16.61 6.57 16.95
CA SER A 131 17.34 6.67 15.67
C SER A 131 18.53 5.71 15.54
N GLY A 132 19.20 5.39 16.66
CA GLY A 132 20.31 4.42 16.72
C GLY A 132 19.89 2.95 16.88
N GLY A 133 18.60 2.66 16.84
CA GLY A 133 18.03 1.37 17.24
C GLY A 133 17.80 1.27 18.75
N GLY A 134 17.01 0.27 19.16
CA GLY A 134 16.61 0.07 20.55
C GLY A 134 15.40 0.90 21.00
N VAL A 135 15.15 0.89 22.31
CA VAL A 135 13.93 1.45 22.93
C VAL A 135 14.05 2.95 23.24
N GLY A 136 12.92 3.60 23.53
CA GLY A 136 12.92 5.00 23.97
C GLY A 136 13.03 6.02 22.84
N ALA A 137 12.29 5.81 21.76
CA ALA A 137 12.11 6.80 20.69
C ALA A 137 11.58 8.12 21.27
N LYS A 138 12.00 9.25 20.69
CA LYS A 138 11.48 10.59 21.02
C LYS A 138 11.02 11.30 19.76
N THR A 139 10.23 12.37 19.89
CA THR A 139 9.69 13.14 18.75
C THR A 139 10.76 13.79 17.87
N ASP A 140 11.98 13.91 18.37
CA ASP A 140 13.14 14.46 17.69
C ASP A 140 14.23 13.40 17.40
N ASP A 141 14.11 12.19 17.93
CA ASP A 141 15.12 11.13 17.84
C ASP A 141 14.46 9.76 17.63
N TYR A 142 14.15 9.44 16.37
CA TYR A 142 13.49 8.19 16.03
C TYR A 142 13.83 7.66 14.62
N GLN A 143 13.58 6.38 14.41
CA GLN A 143 13.49 5.75 13.09
C GLN A 143 12.19 4.97 13.01
N ILE A 144 11.55 4.97 11.84
CA ILE A 144 10.35 4.16 11.58
C ILE A 144 10.78 2.97 10.72
N CYS A 145 10.42 1.78 11.18
CA CYS A 145 10.65 0.51 10.51
C CYS A 145 9.34 -0.03 9.93
N PHE A 146 9.43 -0.61 8.74
CA PHE A 146 8.29 -1.11 7.99
C PHE A 146 8.70 -2.20 7.01
N TRP A 147 7.75 -3.02 6.58
CA TRP A 147 7.99 -4.07 5.60
C TRP A 147 8.04 -3.51 4.18
N ILE A 148 8.89 -4.05 3.31
CA ILE A 148 8.93 -3.71 1.88
C ILE A 148 8.92 -4.97 1.03
N GLU A 149 8.14 -4.95 -0.04
CA GLU A 149 8.02 -6.08 -0.95
C GLU A 149 8.96 -5.97 -2.15
N ASP A 150 9.29 -4.74 -2.57
CA ASP A 150 10.28 -4.48 -3.61
C ASP A 150 11.23 -3.35 -3.16
N PRO A 151 12.50 -3.63 -2.80
CA PRO A 151 13.45 -2.62 -2.36
C PRO A 151 13.73 -1.56 -3.43
N THR A 152 13.50 -1.88 -4.71
CA THR A 152 13.67 -0.90 -5.80
C THR A 152 12.62 0.19 -5.78
N SER A 153 11.47 -0.01 -5.10
CA SER A 153 10.45 1.04 -4.90
C SER A 153 10.99 2.24 -4.11
N LEU A 154 12.03 2.02 -3.29
CA LEU A 154 12.71 3.04 -2.50
C LEU A 154 14.16 3.28 -2.94
N LYS A 155 14.55 2.83 -4.13
CA LYS A 155 15.93 2.89 -4.64
C LYS A 155 16.94 2.19 -3.71
N LEU A 156 16.51 1.17 -2.99
CA LEU A 156 17.36 0.34 -2.14
C LEU A 156 17.90 -0.84 -2.93
N THR A 157 19.11 -1.26 -2.59
CA THR A 157 19.75 -2.47 -3.11
C THR A 157 19.75 -3.55 -2.04
N GLY A 158 19.15 -4.70 -2.30
CA GLY A 158 19.13 -5.85 -1.39
C GLY A 158 18.12 -6.91 -1.80
N THR A 159 18.05 -8.00 -1.04
CA THR A 159 17.10 -9.08 -1.26
C THR A 159 15.70 -8.66 -0.81
N ALA A 160 14.70 -8.92 -1.64
CA ALA A 160 13.29 -8.69 -1.33
C ALA A 160 12.60 -10.02 -0.95
N PRO A 161 11.50 -9.98 -0.17
CA PRO A 161 11.03 -8.86 0.64
C PRO A 161 11.89 -8.66 1.89
N ALA A 162 11.88 -7.47 2.46
CA ALA A 162 12.76 -7.11 3.60
C ALA A 162 12.13 -6.04 4.50
N VAL A 163 12.73 -5.82 5.67
CA VAL A 163 12.42 -4.65 6.49
C VAL A 163 13.25 -3.47 6.00
N ALA A 164 12.62 -2.31 5.89
CA ALA A 164 13.26 -1.03 5.61
C ALA A 164 13.01 -0.07 6.77
N LYS A 165 13.86 0.94 6.87
CA LYS A 165 13.70 2.05 7.81
C LYS A 165 13.89 3.40 7.16
N VAL A 166 13.30 4.41 7.77
CA VAL A 166 13.62 5.81 7.55
C VAL A 166 14.12 6.43 8.85
N LEU A 167 15.27 7.10 8.79
CA LEU A 167 15.82 7.85 9.90
C LEU A 167 15.20 9.24 9.92
N VAL A 168 14.70 9.69 11.07
CA VAL A 168 14.23 11.06 11.24
C VAL A 168 15.05 11.73 12.32
N THR A 169 15.73 12.81 11.95
CA THR A 169 16.54 13.62 12.85
C THR A 169 15.95 15.03 12.97
N PRO A 170 16.27 15.76 14.06
CA PRO A 170 15.61 17.03 14.38
C PRO A 170 15.83 18.13 13.32
N SER A 171 16.79 17.97 12.42
CA SER A 171 17.22 19.00 11.46
C SER A 171 16.53 18.94 10.10
N THR A 172 15.71 17.91 9.82
CA THR A 172 15.06 17.76 8.50
C THR A 172 13.58 17.37 8.62
N PRO A 173 12.63 18.28 8.30
CA PRO A 173 11.19 17.98 8.28
C PRO A 173 10.76 17.13 7.07
N LYS A 174 11.72 16.70 6.23
CA LYS A 174 11.47 15.79 5.10
C LYS A 174 11.74 14.35 5.53
N LEU A 175 11.09 13.40 4.88
CA LEU A 175 11.46 11.98 4.97
C LEU A 175 12.97 11.85 4.77
N GLY A 176 13.63 11.25 5.77
CA GLY A 176 15.05 11.00 5.70
C GLY A 176 15.40 9.94 4.67
N THR A 177 16.66 9.52 4.66
CA THR A 177 17.12 8.47 3.74
C THR A 177 16.58 7.12 4.17
N PHE A 178 16.02 6.37 3.20
CA PHE A 178 15.62 4.99 3.42
C PHE A 178 16.86 4.07 3.44
N SER A 179 16.82 3.04 4.27
CA SER A 179 17.85 1.98 4.30
C SER A 179 17.23 0.64 4.71
N LEU A 180 17.91 -0.47 4.44
CA LEU A 180 17.44 -1.80 4.85
C LEU A 180 17.73 -2.06 6.33
N GLY A 181 16.84 -2.81 6.96
CA GLY A 181 16.90 -3.20 8.37
C GLY A 181 16.26 -2.21 9.34
N CYS A 182 16.31 -2.59 10.61
CA CYS A 182 16.10 -1.74 11.79
C CYS A 182 17.44 -1.70 12.54
#